data_AF-A0A914L9I1-F1
#
_entry.id   AF-A0A914L9I1-F1
#
_cell.length_a   1.000
_cell.length_b   1.000
_cell.length_c   1.000
_cell.angle_alpha   90.00
_cell.angle_beta   90.00
_cell.angle_gamma   90.00
#
_symmetry.space_group_name_H-M   'P 1'
#
loop_
_entity.id
_entity.type
_entity.pdbx_description
1 polymer ?
#
loop_
_entity_poly.entity_id
_entity_poly.type
_entity_poly.pdbx_seq_one_letter_code
_entity_poly.pdbx_strand_id
1 'polypeptide(L)' 'MNKQCRVELKLCDVTDVERMKEIFEMPEIQQLNGIIHSAGVLINAPIAAMESSSLAKVVGPKAEGALLINSLLRH' A
#
# COMPACT_ATOMS: atom_id res chain seq x y z
N MET A 1 -29.39 14.22 7.11
CA MET A 1 -28.56 13.52 8.11
C MET A 1 -27.11 13.88 7.85
N ASN A 2 -26.47 14.71 8.67
CA ASN A 2 -25.09 15.14 8.44
C ASN A 2 -24.13 14.02 8.90
N LYS A 3 -23.51 13.31 7.95
CA LYS A 3 -22.42 12.38 8.25
C LYS A 3 -21.12 13.16 8.33
N GLN A 4 -20.43 13.08 9.46
CA GLN A 4 -19.09 13.65 9.64
C GLN A 4 -18.07 12.52 9.71
N CYS A 5 -16.88 12.73 9.16
CA CYS A 5 -15.78 11.78 9.14
C CYS A 5 -14.44 12.52 9.26
N ARG A 6 -13.53 12.04 10.12
CA ARG A 6 -12.13 12.52 10.17
C ARG A 6 -11.35 11.80 9.06
N VAL A 7 -10.71 12.56 8.19
CA VAL A 7 -9.91 12.03 7.07
C VAL A 7 -8.51 12.61 7.14
N GLU A 8 -7.51 11.75 6.99
CA GLU A 8 -6.11 12.15 6.90
C GLU A 8 -5.48 11.59 5.63
N LEU A 9 -4.74 12.43 4.92
CA LEU A 9 -3.99 12.08 3.73
C LEU A 9 -2.51 12.09 4.07
N LYS A 10 -1.81 11.00 3.74
CA LYS A 10 -0.36 10.88 3.88
C LYS A 10 0.21 10.45 2.53
N LEU A 11 1.24 11.16 2.07
CA LEU A 11 2.01 10.72 0.91
C LEU A 11 2.93 9.58 1.34
N CYS A 12 2.77 8.42 0.71
CA CYS A 12 3.54 7.21 0.95
C CYS A 12 3.49 6.32 -0.28
N ASP A 13 4.62 5.78 -0.69
CA ASP A 13 4.65 4.58 -1.52
C ASP A 13 4.51 3.37 -0.59
N VAL A 14 3.61 2.45 -0.91
CA VAL A 14 3.38 1.24 -0.10
C VAL A 14 4.55 0.26 -0.18
N THR A 15 5.50 0.47 -1.10
CA THR A 15 6.75 -0.31 -1.17
C THR A 15 7.94 0.39 -0.48
N ASP A 16 7.77 1.60 0.05
CA ASP A 16 8.82 2.29 0.81
C ASP A 16 8.83 1.80 2.26
N VAL A 17 9.85 1.02 2.61
CA VAL A 17 9.99 0.39 3.92
C VAL A 17 10.06 1.40 5.05
N GLU A 18 10.88 2.44 4.92
CA GLU A 18 11.09 3.39 6.01
C GLU A 18 9.85 4.28 6.19
N ARG A 19 9.25 4.73 5.08
CA ARG A 19 8.03 5.54 5.14
C ARG A 19 6.85 4.77 5.72
N MET A 20 6.73 3.49 5.38
CA MET A 20 5.67 2.63 5.93
C MET A 20 5.87 2.39 7.43
N LYS A 21 7.11 2.18 7.91
CA LYS A 21 7.37 2.10 9.36
C LYS A 21 6.93 3.35 10.10
N GLU A 22 7.28 4.54 9.60
CA GLU A 22 6.87 5.81 10.20
C GLU A 22 5.35 5.96 10.30
N ILE A 23 4.61 5.52 9.28
CA ILE A 23 3.14 5.50 9.31
C ILE A 23 2.63 4.52 10.36
N PHE A 24 3.19 3.30 10.40
CA PHE A 24 2.78 2.26 11.33
C PHE A 24 3.14 2.56 12.79
N GLU A 25 3.98 3.55 13.07
CA GLU A 25 4.25 4.04 14.44
C GLU A 25 3.26 5.12 14.90
N MET A 26 2.40 5.65 14.00
CA MET A 26 1.43 6.68 14.36
C MET A 26 0.33 6.16 15.32
N PRO A 27 -0.07 6.92 16.35
CA PRO A 27 -1.08 6.49 17.32
C PRO A 27 -2.43 6.09 16.70
N GLU A 28 -2.86 6.77 15.63
CA GLU A 28 -4.10 6.47 14.91
C GLU A 28 -4.03 5.11 14.19
N ILE A 29 -2.86 4.77 13.65
CA ILE A 29 -2.64 3.49 12.93
C ILE A 29 -2.61 2.32 13.92
N GLN A 30 -2.16 2.60 15.14
CA GLN A 30 -2.14 1.70 16.28
C GLN A 30 -3.52 1.19 16.74
N GLN A 31 -4.60 1.87 16.33
CA GLN A 31 -5.98 1.54 16.70
C GLN A 31 -6.83 1.13 15.48
N LEU A 32 -6.20 0.80 14.34
CA LEU A 32 -6.94 0.42 13.13
C LEU A 32 -7.82 -0.82 13.36
N ASN A 33 -9.04 -0.75 12.85
CA ASN A 33 -9.96 -1.89 12.83
C ASN A 33 -9.92 -2.67 11.51
N GLY A 34 -9.15 -2.21 10.53
CA GLY A 34 -9.02 -2.86 9.23
C GLY A 34 -8.17 -2.06 8.26
N ILE A 35 -7.70 -2.74 7.22
CA ILE A 35 -6.91 -2.16 6.13
C ILE A 35 -7.58 -2.51 4.81
N ILE A 36 -7.72 -1.52 3.93
CA ILE A 36 -8.11 -1.72 2.54
C ILE A 36 -6.90 -1.44 1.67
N HIS A 37 -6.28 -2.49 1.13
CA HIS A 37 -5.11 -2.36 0.25
C HIS A 37 -5.52 -2.16 -1.21
N SER A 38 -5.78 -0.90 -1.57
CA SER A 38 -6.20 -0.52 -2.92
C SER A 38 -5.07 0.00 -3.81
N ALA A 39 -3.83 0.09 -3.31
CA ALA A 39 -2.70 0.55 -4.11
C ALA A 39 -2.48 -0.34 -5.33
N GLY A 40 -2.14 0.25 -6.48
CA GLY A 40 -1.95 -0.47 -7.72
C GLY A 40 -1.66 0.47 -8.88
N VAL A 41 -0.85 -0.01 -9.82
CA VAL A 41 -0.57 0.65 -11.10
C VAL A 41 -0.90 -0.33 -12.22
N LEU A 42 -1.22 0.21 -13.40
CA LEU A 42 -1.57 -0.59 -14.57
C LEU A 42 -0.55 -0.36 -15.68
N ILE A 43 0.02 -1.45 -16.18
CA ILE A 43 0.73 -1.49 -17.46
C ILE A 43 0.11 -2.66 -18.23
N ASN A 44 -0.44 -2.36 -19.41
CA ASN A 44 -1.11 -3.35 -20.23
C ASN A 44 -0.20 -3.73 -21.40
N ALA A 45 0.21 -5.00 -21.43
CA ALA A 45 1.00 -5.57 -22.52
C ALA A 45 0.63 -7.05 -22.68
N PRO A 46 0.67 -7.59 -23.92
CA PRO A 46 0.68 -9.04 -24.11
C PRO A 46 1.85 -9.66 -23.33
N ILE A 47 1.67 -10.88 -22.83
CA ILE A 47 2.72 -11.58 -22.06
C ILE A 47 4.03 -11.67 -22.87
N ALA A 48 3.93 -11.90 -24.19
CA ALA A 48 5.10 -11.98 -25.08
C ALA A 48 5.88 -10.65 -25.24
N ALA A 49 5.26 -9.52 -24.91
CA ALA A 49 5.86 -8.19 -24.98
C ALA A 49 6.09 -7.58 -23.58
N MET A 50 5.87 -8.34 -22.51
CA MET A 50 6.03 -7.84 -21.15
C MET A 50 7.50 -7.86 -20.73
N GLU A 51 8.04 -6.68 -20.46
CA GLU A 51 9.38 -6.54 -19.88
C GLU A 51 9.36 -6.82 -18.37
N SER A 52 10.46 -7.35 -17.83
CA SER A 52 10.64 -7.55 -16.39
C SER A 52 10.47 -6.26 -15.58
N SER A 53 10.88 -5.12 -16.15
CA SER A 53 10.71 -3.79 -15.56
C SER A 53 9.23 -3.42 -15.38
N SER A 54 8.39 -3.78 -16.35
CA SER A 54 6.94 -3.53 -16.32
C SER A 54 6.24 -4.48 -15.35
N LEU A 55 6.66 -5.74 -15.31
CA LEU A 55 6.15 -6.71 -14.35
C LEU A 55 6.46 -6.27 -12.90
N ALA A 56 7.70 -5.87 -12.62
CA ALA A 56 8.09 -5.36 -11.31
C ALA A 56 7.24 -4.16 -10.88
N LYS A 57 6.99 -3.21 -11.80
CA LYS A 57 6.14 -2.04 -11.53
C LYS A 57 4.71 -2.40 -11.14
N VAL A 58 4.07 -3.37 -11.79
CA VAL A 58 2.67 -3.74 -11.47
C VAL A 58 2.56 -4.64 -10.24
N VAL A 59 3.57 -5.48 -9.99
CA VAL A 59 3.61 -6.38 -8.82
C VAL A 59 3.89 -5.59 -7.54
N GLY A 60 4.81 -4.62 -7.58
CA GLY A 60 5.27 -3.85 -6.43
C GLY A 60 4.15 -3.33 -5.52
N PRO A 61 3.29 -2.41 -5.98
CA PRO A 61 2.26 -1.82 -5.12
C PRO A 61 1.20 -2.81 -4.65
N LYS A 62 1.08 -3.98 -5.28
CA LYS A 62 0.13 -5.02 -4.88
C LYS A 62 0.76 -6.04 -3.93
N ALA A 63 1.69 -6.85 -4.42
CA ALA A 63 2.23 -7.97 -3.69
C ALA A 63 3.30 -7.54 -2.69
N GLU A 64 4.31 -6.80 -3.13
CA GLU A 64 5.39 -6.35 -2.25
C GLU A 64 4.84 -5.42 -1.16
N GLY A 65 3.97 -4.48 -1.53
CA GLY A 65 3.28 -3.61 -0.59
C GLY A 65 2.41 -4.38 0.41
N ALA A 66 1.67 -5.41 -0.02
CA ALA A 66 0.88 -6.24 0.90
C ALA A 66 1.75 -7.04 1.87
N LEU A 67 2.87 -7.59 1.39
CA LEU A 67 3.84 -8.30 2.24
C LEU A 67 4.45 -7.36 3.28
N LEU A 68 4.82 -6.14 2.88
CA LEU A 68 5.33 -5.13 3.80
C LEU A 68 4.29 -4.75 4.85
N ILE A 69 3.05 -4.45 4.44
CA ILE A 69 1.92 -4.19 5.36
C ILE A 69 1.79 -5.34 6.36
N ASN A 70 1.75 -6.59 5.88
CA ASN A 70 1.61 -7.75 6.75
C ASN A 70 2.78 -7.87 7.75
N SER A 71 4.00 -7.56 7.33
CA SER A 71 5.18 -7.61 8.22
C SER A 71 5.17 -6.52 9.31
N LEU A 72 4.46 -5.41 9.08
CA LEU A 72 4.35 -4.29 10.02
C LEU A 72 3.11 -4.39 10.91
N LEU A 73 2.13 -5.22 10.53
CA LEU A 73 1.00 -5.53 11.40
C LEU A 73 1.48 -6.29 12.63
N ARG A 74 1.04 -5.84 13.81
CA ARG A 74 1.19 -6.61 15.04
C ARG A 74 0.05 -7.61 15.12
N HIS A 75 0.40 -8.89 15.17
CA HIS A 75 -0.54 -9.99 15.41
C HIS A 75 -0.90 -10.08 16.89
#